data_AF-A0A251XMS9-F1
#
_entry.id   AF-A0A251XMS9-F1
#
_cell.length_a   1.000
_cell.length_b   1.000
_cell.length_c   1.000
_cell.angle_alpha   90.00
_cell.angle_beta   90.00
_cell.angle_gamma   90.00
#
_symmetry.space_group_name_H-M   'P 1'
#
loop_
_entity.id
_entity.type
_entity.pdbx_description
1 polymer ?
#
loop_
_entity_poly.entity_id
_entity_poly.type
_entity_poly.pdbx_seq_one_letter_code
_entity_poly.pdbx_strand_id
1 'polypeptide(L)'
;MSRLAARPDDAIRAALLDQRPMAGLGNLWVNEVGFLRGVHPATRVGDVHLPPLVDLAARSLRRSATVPAAYQITTGDPRRGRTHWVVGRAGWPCLRCGTTVIGVDDPGSTSERGRRAWWCRRCQPAADHT
;
A
#
# COMPACT_ATOMS: atom_id res chain seq x y z
N MET A 1 13.25 -6.57 9.23
CA MET A 1 12.46 -5.67 10.10
C MET A 1 13.28 -4.54 10.72
N SER A 2 14.52 -4.79 11.17
CA SER A 2 15.40 -3.82 11.86
C SER A 2 15.53 -2.42 11.19
N ARG A 3 15.52 -2.31 9.86
CA ARG A 3 15.66 -1.02 9.16
C ARG A 3 14.41 -0.14 9.10
N LEU A 4 13.21 -0.72 9.03
CA LEU A 4 11.96 0.06 9.08
C LEU A 4 11.77 0.62 10.49
N ALA A 5 11.92 -0.23 11.51
CA ALA A 5 11.79 0.17 12.90
C ALA A 5 12.79 1.26 13.34
N ALA A 6 13.90 1.42 12.62
CA ALA A 6 14.90 2.46 12.89
C ALA A 6 14.46 3.88 12.47
N ARG A 7 13.33 4.03 11.78
CA ARG A 7 12.79 5.32 11.30
C ARG A 7 11.31 5.45 11.69
N PRO A 8 10.99 5.48 13.01
CA PRO A 8 9.61 5.42 13.49
C PRO A 8 8.76 6.63 13.07
N ASP A 9 9.39 7.77 12.79
CA ASP A 9 8.72 9.02 12.45
C ASP A 9 8.31 9.13 10.99
N ASP A 10 8.87 8.28 10.13
CA ASP A 10 8.57 8.31 8.71
C ASP A 10 7.18 7.78 8.40
N ALA A 11 6.59 8.31 7.34
CA ALA A 11 5.39 7.74 6.75
C ALA A 11 5.66 6.30 6.29
N ILE A 12 4.81 5.36 6.71
CA ILE A 12 4.94 3.94 6.41
C ILE A 12 5.03 3.66 4.91
N ARG A 13 4.26 4.39 4.06
CA ARG A 13 4.36 4.24 2.61
C ARG A 13 5.75 4.60 2.09
N ALA A 14 6.30 5.72 2.55
CA ALA A 14 7.64 6.18 2.15
C ALA A 14 8.72 5.20 2.62
N ALA A 15 8.64 4.75 3.88
CA ALA A 15 9.58 3.79 4.45
C ALA A 15 9.56 2.42 3.75
N LEU A 16 8.39 1.97 3.26
CA LEU A 16 8.26 0.73 2.48
C LEU A 16 8.73 0.88 1.03
N LEU A 17 8.66 2.08 0.46
CA LEU A 17 9.10 2.39 -0.91
C LEU A 17 10.59 2.68 -1.02
N ASP A 18 11.22 3.16 0.05
CA ASP A 18 12.68 3.28 0.12
C ASP A 18 13.26 1.87 -0.08
N GLN A 19 13.79 1.59 -1.27
CA GLN A 19 14.13 0.24 -1.72
C GLN A 19 15.43 -0.32 -1.10
N ARG A 20 16.00 0.37 -0.11
CA ARG A 20 17.17 -0.09 0.66
C ARG A 20 16.82 -1.17 1.71
N PRO A 21 15.65 -1.13 2.38
CA PRO A 21 15.19 -2.20 3.26
C PRO A 21 14.54 -3.44 2.60
N MET A 22 13.90 -3.35 1.42
CA MET A 22 13.19 -4.47 0.78
C MET A 22 13.16 -4.34 -0.74
N ALA A 23 14.03 -5.07 -1.45
CA ALA A 23 13.91 -5.22 -2.90
C ALA A 23 12.63 -6.01 -3.22
N GLY A 24 11.72 -5.43 -4.03
CA GLY A 24 10.53 -6.12 -4.57
C GLY A 24 9.17 -5.48 -4.24
N LEU A 25 9.08 -4.56 -3.28
CA LEU A 25 7.86 -3.79 -3.04
C LEU A 25 7.79 -2.56 -3.95
N GLY A 26 7.01 -2.68 -5.02
CA GLY A 26 6.63 -1.55 -5.86
C GLY A 26 5.41 -0.79 -5.33
N ASN A 27 5.13 0.37 -5.94
CA ASN A 27 4.00 1.24 -5.57
C ASN A 27 2.64 0.52 -5.54
N LEU A 28 2.43 -0.49 -6.38
CA LEU A 28 1.25 -1.36 -6.32
C LEU A 28 1.09 -1.98 -4.92
N TRP A 29 2.08 -2.76 -4.49
CA TRP A 29 1.98 -3.57 -3.28
C TRP A 29 1.95 -2.73 -2.01
N VAL A 30 2.70 -1.63 -1.95
CA VAL A 30 2.70 -0.76 -0.75
C VAL A 30 1.30 -0.18 -0.50
N ASN A 31 0.63 0.33 -1.53
CA ASN A 31 -0.72 0.88 -1.39
C ASN A 31 -1.75 -0.23 -1.09
N GLU A 32 -1.68 -1.36 -1.79
CA GLU A 32 -2.65 -2.44 -1.63
C GLU A 32 -2.55 -3.14 -0.27
N VAL A 33 -1.33 -3.37 0.23
CA VAL A 33 -1.11 -3.94 1.57
C VAL A 33 -1.56 -2.94 2.64
N GLY A 34 -1.28 -1.65 2.47
CA GLY A 34 -1.80 -0.60 3.37
C GLY A 34 -3.32 -0.65 3.46
N PHE A 35 -4.02 -0.76 2.32
CA PHE A 35 -5.48 -0.90 2.30
C PHE A 35 -5.97 -2.18 2.99
N LEU A 36 -5.35 -3.33 2.67
CA LEU A 36 -5.74 -4.60 3.27
C LEU A 36 -5.53 -4.61 4.80
N ARG A 37 -4.57 -3.84 5.30
CA ARG A 37 -4.28 -3.65 6.73
C ARG A 37 -5.01 -2.50 7.39
N GLY A 38 -5.73 -1.67 6.63
CA GLY A 38 -6.39 -0.46 7.15
C GLY A 38 -5.42 0.64 7.58
N VAL A 39 -4.20 0.65 7.03
CA VAL A 39 -3.14 1.60 7.40
C VAL A 39 -3.14 2.77 6.41
N HIS A 40 -3.25 4.00 6.91
CA HIS A 40 -3.14 5.20 6.08
C HIS A 40 -1.71 5.40 5.56
N PRO A 41 -1.50 5.86 4.30
CA PRO A 41 -0.16 5.97 3.73
C PRO A 41 0.79 6.88 4.53
N ALA A 42 0.25 7.89 5.21
CA ALA A 42 0.99 8.82 6.06
C ALA A 42 1.11 8.38 7.54
N THR A 43 0.58 7.23 7.93
CA THR A 43 0.76 6.72 9.30
C THR A 43 2.25 6.54 9.59
N ARG A 44 2.71 6.98 10.76
CA ARG A 44 4.10 6.82 11.19
C ARG A 44 4.44 5.34 11.32
N VAL A 45 5.65 4.96 10.96
CA VAL A 45 6.13 3.57 11.11
C VAL A 45 5.98 3.07 12.55
N GLY A 46 6.22 3.92 13.54
CA GLY A 46 6.07 3.58 14.97
C GLY A 46 4.64 3.23 15.40
N ASP A 47 3.63 3.72 14.68
CA ASP A 47 2.21 3.49 14.98
C ASP A 47 1.64 2.26 14.25
N VAL A 48 2.46 1.59 13.44
CA VAL A 48 2.04 0.46 12.62
C VAL A 48 2.52 -0.85 13.23
N HIS A 49 1.61 -1.82 13.33
CA HIS A 49 2.00 -3.21 13.62
C HIS A 49 2.71 -3.81 12.39
N LEU A 50 4.03 -3.62 12.32
CA LEU A 50 4.88 -3.94 11.16
C LEU A 50 4.95 -5.43 10.78
N PRO A 51 5.17 -6.40 11.71
CA PRO A 51 5.35 -7.80 11.34
C PRO A 51 4.22 -8.32 10.44
N PRO A 52 2.93 -8.19 10.82
CA PRO A 52 1.88 -8.79 10.02
C PRO A 52 1.54 -7.96 8.76
N LEU A 53 1.99 -6.70 8.66
CA LEU A 53 1.98 -5.94 7.41
C LEU A 53 3.01 -6.48 6.42
N VAL A 54 4.25 -6.68 6.89
CA VAL A 54 5.36 -7.22 6.08
C VAL A 54 5.07 -8.66 5.64
N ASP A 55 4.49 -9.48 6.52
CA ASP A 55 4.11 -10.85 6.18
C ASP A 55 3.04 -10.90 5.09
N LEU A 56 2.05 -10.00 5.15
CA LEU A 56 1.03 -9.90 4.10
C LEU A 56 1.66 -9.48 2.77
N ALA A 57 2.55 -8.50 2.79
CA ALA A 57 3.31 -8.07 1.62
C ALA A 57 4.09 -9.24 0.99
N ALA A 58 4.86 -9.97 1.80
CA ALA A 58 5.66 -11.10 1.33
C ALA A 58 4.79 -12.24 0.75
N ARG A 59 3.69 -12.61 1.41
CA ARG A 59 2.75 -13.62 0.90
C ARG A 59 2.11 -13.18 -0.41
N SER A 60 1.71 -11.92 -0.51
CA SER A 60 1.04 -11.38 -1.70
C SER A 60 1.98 -11.34 -2.91
N LEU A 61 3.23 -10.90 -2.69
CA LEU A 61 4.29 -10.94 -3.70
C LEU A 61 4.57 -12.37 -4.17
N ARG A 62 4.75 -13.32 -3.24
CA ARG A 62 4.95 -14.73 -3.57
C ARG A 62 3.81 -15.29 -4.41
N ARG A 63 2.55 -15.03 -4.01
CA ARG A 63 1.38 -15.49 -4.77
C ARG A 63 1.35 -14.88 -6.17
N SER A 64 1.60 -13.58 -6.29
CA SER A 64 1.65 -12.91 -7.59
C SER A 64 2.77 -13.44 -8.50
N ALA A 65 3.89 -13.89 -7.94
CA ALA A 65 5.01 -14.41 -8.72
C ALA A 65 4.84 -15.88 -9.12
N THR A 66 4.11 -16.66 -8.33
CA THR A 66 4.04 -18.13 -8.49
C THR A 66 2.73 -18.64 -9.04
N VAL A 67 1.65 -17.86 -8.97
CA VAL A 67 0.33 -18.24 -9.48
C VAL A 67 0.03 -17.40 -10.74
N PRO A 68 0.07 -17.99 -11.95
CA PRO A 68 -0.09 -17.25 -13.20
C PRO A 68 -1.36 -16.38 -13.26
N ALA A 69 -2.49 -16.93 -12.79
CA ALA A 69 -3.78 -16.24 -12.76
C ALA A 69 -3.90 -15.16 -11.67
N ALA A 70 -2.85 -14.94 -10.86
CA ALA A 70 -2.84 -13.96 -9.78
C ALA A 70 -1.81 -12.85 -9.98
N TYR A 71 -1.15 -12.79 -11.14
CA TYR A 71 -0.12 -11.79 -11.40
C TYR A 71 -0.68 -10.37 -11.23
N GLN A 72 -0.16 -9.66 -10.23
CA GLN A 72 -0.59 -8.32 -9.82
C GLN A 72 -2.08 -8.19 -9.46
N ILE A 73 -2.80 -9.27 -9.16
CA ILE A 73 -4.22 -9.22 -8.75
C ILE A 73 -4.32 -9.30 -7.23
N THR A 74 -4.83 -8.24 -6.60
CA THR A 74 -4.91 -8.10 -5.13
C THR A 74 -6.33 -8.33 -4.57
N THR A 75 -7.34 -8.27 -5.42
CA THR A 75 -8.75 -8.54 -5.06
C THR A 75 -9.16 -10.00 -5.25
N GLY A 76 -8.41 -10.73 -6.08
CA GLY A 76 -8.81 -12.06 -6.58
C GLY A 76 -9.78 -12.02 -7.78
N ASP A 77 -10.19 -10.83 -8.24
CA ASP A 77 -11.09 -10.66 -9.39
C ASP A 77 -10.29 -10.17 -10.61
N PRO A 78 -10.12 -11.00 -11.66
CA PRO A 78 -9.31 -10.64 -12.83
C PRO A 78 -10.01 -9.67 -13.78
N ARG A 79 -11.28 -9.32 -13.53
CA ARG A 79 -12.03 -8.39 -14.40
C ARG A 79 -11.36 -7.02 -14.43
N ARG A 80 -11.29 -6.42 -15.61
CA ARG A 80 -10.70 -5.08 -15.81
C ARG A 80 -11.32 -4.07 -14.85
N GLY A 81 -10.46 -3.32 -14.16
CA GLY A 81 -10.87 -2.34 -13.15
C GLY A 81 -11.20 -2.93 -11.78
N ARG A 82 -11.29 -4.26 -11.62
CA ARG A 82 -11.55 -4.92 -10.33
C ARG A 82 -10.35 -5.69 -9.79
N THR A 83 -9.20 -5.63 -10.46
CA THR A 83 -7.96 -6.34 -10.08
C THR A 83 -7.29 -5.78 -8.83
N HIS A 84 -7.53 -4.51 -8.50
CA HIS A 84 -6.91 -3.79 -7.37
C HIS A 84 -7.95 -3.16 -6.46
N TRP A 85 -7.64 -3.02 -5.18
CA TRP A 85 -8.54 -2.39 -4.21
C TRP A 85 -8.52 -0.86 -4.30
N VAL A 86 -7.34 -0.26 -4.44
CA VAL A 86 -7.16 1.21 -4.44
C VAL A 86 -6.27 1.71 -5.57
N VAL A 87 -5.26 0.94 -6.00
CA VAL A 87 -4.31 1.37 -7.03
C VAL A 87 -5.01 1.54 -8.37
N GLY A 88 -4.77 2.70 -9.00
CA GLY A 88 -5.41 3.07 -10.27
C GLY A 88 -6.90 3.38 -10.15
N ARG A 89 -7.45 3.46 -8.92
CA ARG A 89 -8.89 3.66 -8.67
C ARG A 89 -9.23 5.04 -8.11
N ALA A 90 -8.32 6.02 -8.18
CA ALA A 90 -8.61 7.39 -7.76
C ALA A 90 -9.90 7.93 -8.43
N GLY A 91 -10.81 8.49 -7.65
CA GLY A 91 -12.12 8.96 -8.13
C GLY A 91 -13.20 7.88 -8.23
N TRP A 92 -12.85 6.59 -8.10
CA TRP A 92 -13.83 5.49 -8.14
C TRP A 92 -14.29 5.10 -6.72
N PRO A 93 -15.49 4.52 -6.58
CA PRO A 93 -15.96 3.96 -5.31
C PRO A 93 -15.03 2.84 -4.80
N CYS A 94 -14.69 2.87 -3.50
CA CYS A 94 -13.97 1.79 -2.84
C CYS A 94 -14.75 0.47 -2.95
N LEU A 95 -14.07 -0.62 -3.33
CA LEU A 95 -14.71 -1.94 -3.46
C LEU A 95 -15.17 -2.56 -2.12
N ARG A 96 -14.69 -2.03 -0.99
CA ARG A 96 -15.07 -2.49 0.36
C ARG A 96 -16.23 -1.69 0.95
N CYS A 97 -16.25 -0.37 0.76
CA CYS A 97 -17.19 0.52 1.49
C CYS A 97 -17.87 1.59 0.64
N GLY A 98 -17.61 1.66 -0.67
CA GLY A 98 -18.22 2.64 -1.58
C GLY A 98 -17.65 4.07 -1.51
N THR A 99 -16.93 4.46 -0.44
CA THR A 99 -16.29 5.79 -0.35
C THR A 99 -15.28 5.99 -1.47
N THR A 100 -15.26 7.16 -2.10
CA THR A 100 -14.33 7.51 -3.17
C THR A 100 -12.87 7.29 -2.75
N VAL A 101 -12.13 6.56 -3.58
CA VAL A 101 -10.69 6.36 -3.42
C VAL A 101 -9.95 7.65 -3.76
N ILE A 102 -9.04 8.05 -2.88
CA ILE A 102 -8.18 9.21 -3.04
C ILE A 102 -6.90 8.78 -3.77
N GLY A 103 -6.40 9.63 -4.66
CA GLY A 103 -5.10 9.48 -5.30
C GLY A 103 -4.34 10.80 -5.24
N VAL A 104 -3.15 10.82 -4.64
CA VAL A 104 -2.32 12.02 -4.50
C VAL A 104 -0.91 11.74 -5.00
N ASP A 105 -0.40 12.64 -5.85
CA ASP A 105 0.98 12.60 -6.29
C ASP A 105 1.92 12.97 -5.14
N ASP A 106 3.03 12.26 -5.03
CA ASP A 106 4.05 12.40 -4.01
C ASP A 106 5.20 13.26 -4.57
N PRO A 107 5.26 14.56 -4.23
CA PRO A 107 6.25 15.48 -4.79
C PRO A 107 7.68 15.23 -4.26
N GLY A 108 7.86 14.43 -3.19
CA GLY A 108 9.16 14.23 -2.53
C GLY A 108 9.98 13.03 -3.01
N SER A 109 9.46 12.22 -3.94
CA SER A 109 10.14 11.00 -4.43
C SER A 109 11.00 11.27 -5.67
N THR A 110 12.31 11.01 -5.57
CA THR A 110 13.28 11.12 -6.69
C THR A 110 13.22 9.98 -7.70
N SER A 111 12.32 8.99 -7.55
CA SER A 111 12.16 7.87 -8.48
C SER A 111 10.97 8.05 -9.44
N GLU A 112 11.18 7.90 -10.75
CA GLU A 112 10.19 8.21 -11.79
C GLU A 112 8.95 7.29 -11.83
N ARG A 113 9.02 6.08 -11.27
CA ARG A 113 7.98 5.03 -11.41
C ARG A 113 7.08 4.84 -10.17
N GLY A 114 7.26 5.61 -9.09
CA GLY A 114 6.66 5.35 -7.77
C GLY A 114 5.75 6.46 -7.18
N ARG A 115 5.23 7.37 -8.02
CA ARG A 115 4.85 8.74 -7.62
C ARG A 115 3.44 8.96 -7.04
N ARG A 116 2.56 7.96 -6.86
CA ARG A 116 1.18 8.23 -6.38
C ARG A 116 0.78 7.34 -5.20
N ALA A 117 0.23 7.95 -4.16
CA ALA A 117 -0.43 7.28 -3.06
C ALA A 117 -1.92 7.09 -3.38
N TRP A 118 -2.47 5.92 -3.09
CA TRP A 118 -3.90 5.63 -3.18
C TRP A 118 -4.40 5.04 -1.86
N TRP A 119 -5.54 5.55 -1.39
CA TRP A 119 -6.17 5.03 -0.19
C TRP A 119 -7.67 5.34 -0.17
N CYS A 120 -8.40 4.62 0.66
CA CYS A 120 -9.78 4.95 0.98
C CYS A 120 -9.84 5.57 2.38
N ARG A 121 -10.24 6.83 2.50
CA ARG A 121 -10.30 7.55 3.79
C ARG A 121 -11.15 6.88 4.87
N ARG A 122 -12.13 6.07 4.46
CA ARG A 122 -13.01 5.33 5.38
C ARG A 122 -12.41 4.00 5.83
N CYS A 123 -11.69 3.30 4.96
CA CYS A 123 -11.05 2.02 5.29
C CYS A 123 -9.66 2.19 5.89
N GLN A 124 -9.02 3.34 5.65
CA GLN A 124 -7.70 3.73 6.13
C GLN A 124 -7.83 5.14 6.72
N PRO A 125 -8.42 5.28 7.92
CA PRO A 125 -8.52 6.58 8.58
C PRO A 125 -7.11 7.14 8.86
N ALA A 126 -6.95 8.46 8.77
CA ALA A 126 -5.74 9.10 9.25
C ALA A 126 -5.62 8.87 10.77
N ALA A 127 -4.39 8.75 11.28
CA ALA A 127 -4.19 8.73 12.72
C ALA A 127 -4.56 10.11 13.28
N ASP A 128 -5.39 10.14 14.31
CA ASP A 128 -5.64 11.37 15.07
C ASP A 128 -4.37 11.66 15.88
N HIS A 129 -3.59 12.63 15.43
CA HIS A 129 -2.47 13.16 16.21
C HIS A 129 -3.04 14.18 17.20
N THR A 130 -3.42 13.71 18.40
CA THR A 130 -3.62 14.58 19.57
C THR A 130 -2.30 14.76 20.30
#